data_AF-A0A9P4MJ18-F1
#
_entry.id   AF-A0A9P4MJ18-F1
#
_cell.length_a   1.000
_cell.length_b   1.000
_cell.length_c   1.000
_cell.angle_alpha   90.00
_cell.angle_beta   90.00
_cell.angle_gamma   90.00
#
_symmetry.space_group_name_H-M   'P 1'
#
loop_
_entity.id
_entity.type
_entity.pdbx_description
1 polymer ?
#
loop_
_entity_poly.entity_id
_entity_poly.type
_entity_poly.pdbx_seq_one_letter_code
_entity_poly.pdbx_strand_id
1 'polypeptide(L)'
;EVPDKIHKGEATDDEGRPLTWRGFPYFAMNWSDELEPGQICRQCPDEASFAKARRLFIRKKDIEAQLVAKRIMRLDTRMIHFIIRALEKNIDDSDRQIAPGEAAAYDQVKLDFHIPAISSMFRYNAQEIHDRVVRDELRDFTPRQRQALDEVRTFKDGVERWSFWKRRLGELAESDEDEQVKIAAKRTLEYMI
;
A
#
# COMPACT_ATOMS: atom_id res chain seq x y z
N GLU A 1 -9.99 -23.65 -13.97
CA GLU A 1 -11.05 -22.64 -14.12
C GLU A 1 -11.72 -22.42 -12.77
N VAL A 2 -11.95 -21.18 -12.37
CA VAL A 2 -12.75 -20.87 -11.18
C VAL A 2 -14.22 -21.13 -11.55
N PRO A 3 -14.96 -21.97 -10.82
CA PRO A 3 -16.39 -22.17 -11.08
C PRO A 3 -17.12 -20.83 -11.02
N ASP A 4 -17.98 -20.50 -11.99
CA ASP A 4 -18.65 -19.18 -12.05
C ASP A 4 -19.74 -18.99 -10.99
N LYS A 5 -20.22 -20.08 -10.38
CA LYS A 5 -21.33 -20.07 -9.40
C LYS A 5 -20.82 -20.07 -7.95
N ILE A 6 -21.41 -19.22 -7.11
CA ILE A 6 -21.20 -19.24 -5.66
C ILE A 6 -21.97 -20.43 -5.06
N HIS A 7 -21.35 -21.18 -4.14
CA HIS A 7 -21.96 -22.33 -3.46
C HIS A 7 -22.70 -23.32 -4.39
N LYS A 8 -22.01 -23.87 -5.40
CA LYS A 8 -22.59 -24.81 -6.41
C LYS A 8 -23.77 -24.24 -7.23
N GLY A 9 -24.13 -22.97 -7.06
CA GLY A 9 -25.29 -22.32 -7.70
C GLY A 9 -26.56 -22.27 -6.84
N GLU A 10 -26.46 -22.63 -5.56
CA GLU A 10 -27.58 -22.66 -4.62
C GLU A 10 -27.86 -21.27 -4.00
N ALA A 11 -26.87 -20.37 -4.03
CA ALA A 11 -27.02 -19.00 -3.55
C ALA A 11 -27.66 -18.13 -4.65
N THR A 12 -28.77 -17.45 -4.35
CA THR A 12 -29.49 -16.58 -5.28
C THR A 12 -29.67 -15.16 -4.74
N ASP A 13 -29.86 -14.18 -5.63
CA ASP A 13 -30.31 -12.84 -5.27
C ASP A 13 -31.81 -12.78 -4.93
N ASP A 14 -32.31 -11.60 -4.59
CA ASP A 14 -33.72 -11.35 -4.25
C ASP A 14 -34.69 -11.64 -5.42
N GLU A 15 -34.16 -11.76 -6.64
CA GLU A 15 -34.90 -12.09 -7.87
C GLU A 15 -34.76 -13.58 -8.25
N GLY A 16 -34.12 -14.39 -7.40
CA GLY A 16 -33.93 -15.83 -7.61
C GLY A 16 -32.85 -16.17 -8.64
N ARG A 17 -32.01 -15.21 -9.06
CA ARG A 17 -30.91 -15.45 -10.00
C ARG A 17 -29.70 -15.98 -9.25
N PRO A 18 -29.00 -17.03 -9.75
CA PRO A 18 -27.80 -17.54 -9.10
C PRO A 18 -26.73 -16.47 -8.96
N LEU A 19 -26.21 -16.30 -7.75
CA LEU A 19 -25.08 -15.42 -7.48
C LEU A 19 -23.83 -16.00 -8.14
N THR A 20 -23.17 -15.18 -8.96
CA THR A 20 -21.94 -15.56 -9.66
C THR A 20 -20.73 -14.84 -9.08
N TRP A 21 -19.56 -15.49 -9.16
CA TRP A 21 -18.30 -14.85 -8.80
C TRP A 21 -17.95 -13.70 -9.74
N ARG A 22 -18.50 -13.69 -10.97
CA ARG A 22 -18.37 -12.60 -11.95
C ARG A 22 -18.94 -11.28 -11.45
N GLY A 23 -19.95 -11.33 -10.57
CA GLY A 23 -20.52 -10.15 -9.92
C GLY A 23 -19.73 -9.68 -8.70
N PHE A 24 -18.81 -10.52 -8.17
CA PHE A 24 -17.96 -10.15 -7.05
C PHE A 24 -16.69 -9.46 -7.56
N PRO A 25 -16.50 -8.17 -7.25
CA PRO A 25 -15.28 -7.49 -7.64
C PRO A 25 -14.05 -8.23 -7.10
N TYR A 26 -13.13 -8.59 -8.02
CA TYR A 26 -11.77 -9.03 -7.71
C TYR A 26 -11.61 -10.42 -7.06
N PHE A 27 -12.63 -11.27 -7.09
CA PHE A 27 -12.53 -12.65 -6.59
C PHE A 27 -11.47 -13.50 -7.33
N ALA A 28 -11.27 -13.25 -8.62
CA ALA A 28 -10.26 -13.93 -9.43
C ALA A 28 -8.85 -13.33 -9.34
N MET A 29 -8.64 -12.29 -8.53
CA MET A 29 -7.33 -11.66 -8.39
C MET A 29 -6.43 -12.55 -7.54
N ASN A 30 -5.29 -13.00 -8.09
CA ASN A 30 -4.33 -13.78 -7.35
C ASN A 30 -3.48 -12.84 -6.48
N TRP A 31 -3.58 -12.99 -5.16
CA TRP A 31 -2.94 -12.09 -4.19
C TRP A 31 -1.56 -12.59 -3.71
N SER A 32 -1.23 -13.87 -3.94
CA SER A 32 -0.06 -14.54 -3.34
C SER A 32 1.29 -14.21 -3.95
N ASP A 33 1.35 -13.66 -5.16
CA ASP A 33 2.58 -13.40 -5.92
C ASP A 33 2.75 -11.91 -6.27
N GLU A 34 2.41 -11.01 -5.33
CA GLU A 34 2.56 -9.57 -5.57
C GLU A 34 4.03 -9.16 -5.49
N LEU A 35 4.56 -8.66 -6.62
CA LEU A 35 5.86 -8.02 -6.67
C LEU A 35 5.82 -6.68 -5.92
N GLU A 36 6.82 -6.43 -5.07
CA GLU A 36 7.03 -5.11 -4.48
C GLU A 36 7.51 -4.11 -5.54
N PRO A 37 7.33 -2.79 -5.33
CA PRO A 37 7.68 -1.78 -6.32
C PRO A 37 9.12 -1.86 -6.87
N GLY A 38 10.13 -2.12 -6.02
CA GLY A 38 11.50 -2.30 -6.51
C GLY A 38 11.67 -3.56 -7.38
N GLN A 39 10.93 -4.63 -7.11
CA GLN A 39 10.91 -5.83 -7.95
C GLN A 39 10.24 -5.55 -9.29
N ILE A 40 9.16 -4.75 -9.31
CA ILE A 40 8.53 -4.28 -10.55
C ILE A 40 9.52 -3.46 -11.37
N CYS A 41 10.21 -2.47 -10.78
CA CYS A 41 11.24 -1.68 -11.46
C CYS A 41 12.33 -2.55 -12.09
N ARG A 42 12.71 -3.66 -11.43
CA ARG A 42 13.73 -4.58 -11.92
C ARG A 42 13.22 -5.46 -13.07
N GLN A 43 11.98 -5.93 -13.00
CA GLN A 43 11.41 -6.89 -13.94
C GLN A 43 10.74 -6.25 -15.16
N CYS A 44 10.41 -4.95 -15.08
CA CYS A 44 9.80 -4.18 -16.16
C CYS A 44 10.74 -3.05 -16.62
N PRO A 45 11.79 -3.36 -17.41
CA PRO A 45 12.79 -2.37 -17.80
C PRO A 45 12.31 -1.42 -18.92
N ASP A 46 11.28 -1.79 -19.69
CA ASP A 46 10.71 -0.92 -20.72
C ASP A 46 9.64 0.01 -20.15
N GLU A 47 9.59 1.24 -20.64
CA GLU A 47 8.71 2.30 -20.13
C GLU A 47 7.22 1.93 -20.18
N ALA A 48 6.81 1.21 -21.24
CA ALA A 48 5.41 0.82 -21.44
C ALA A 48 4.97 -0.28 -20.45
N SER A 49 5.77 -1.33 -20.27
CA SER A 49 5.49 -2.38 -19.29
C SER A 49 5.58 -1.86 -17.87
N PHE A 50 6.55 -0.98 -17.58
CA PHE A 50 6.68 -0.30 -16.31
C PHE A 50 5.44 0.54 -15.97
N ALA A 51 5.00 1.41 -16.88
CA ALA A 51 3.82 2.24 -16.69
C ALA A 51 2.54 1.39 -16.48
N LYS A 52 2.42 0.28 -17.21
CA LYS A 52 1.32 -0.67 -17.04
C LYS A 52 1.38 -1.37 -15.68
N ALA A 53 2.54 -1.87 -15.27
CA ALA A 53 2.74 -2.55 -14.00
C ALA A 53 2.47 -1.62 -12.81
N ARG A 54 2.96 -0.37 -12.87
CA ARG A 54 2.67 0.67 -11.88
C ARG A 54 1.18 0.95 -11.75
N ARG A 55 0.47 1.11 -12.88
CA ARG A 55 -0.98 1.32 -12.87
C ARG A 55 -1.72 0.14 -12.24
N LEU A 56 -1.34 -1.08 -12.57
CA LEU A 56 -1.95 -2.30 -12.01
C LEU A 56 -1.69 -2.43 -10.51
N PHE A 57 -0.46 -2.16 -10.06
CA PHE A 57 -0.09 -2.16 -8.65
C PHE A 57 -0.92 -1.15 -7.85
N ILE A 58 -0.95 0.11 -8.29
CA ILE A 58 -1.71 1.17 -7.62
C ILE A 58 -3.21 0.81 -7.59
N ARG A 59 -3.75 0.30 -8.70
CA ARG A 59 -5.16 -0.13 -8.74
C ARG A 59 -5.44 -1.28 -7.78
N LYS A 60 -4.52 -2.23 -7.64
CA LYS A 60 -4.64 -3.34 -6.69
C LYS A 60 -4.63 -2.84 -5.25
N LYS A 61 -3.75 -1.90 -4.90
CA LYS A 61 -3.71 -1.28 -3.57
C LYS A 61 -4.96 -0.46 -3.25
N ASP A 62 -5.54 0.21 -4.27
CA ASP A 62 -6.83 0.87 -4.15
C ASP A 62 -7.98 -0.10 -3.82
N ILE A 63 -7.98 -1.26 -4.45
CA ILE A 63 -8.96 -2.33 -4.18
C ILE A 63 -8.77 -2.89 -2.77
N GLU A 64 -7.53 -3.19 -2.39
CA GLU A 64 -7.17 -3.68 -1.06
C GLU A 64 -7.68 -2.72 0.03
N ALA A 65 -7.45 -1.41 -0.14
CA ALA A 65 -7.94 -0.37 0.75
C ALA A 65 -9.47 -0.37 0.90
N GLN A 66 -10.21 -0.56 -0.20
CA GLN A 66 -11.67 -0.63 -0.19
C GLN A 66 -12.20 -1.89 0.50
N LEU A 67 -11.53 -3.04 0.31
CA LEU A 67 -11.89 -4.29 0.96
C LEU A 67 -11.67 -4.22 2.48
N VAL A 68 -10.61 -3.55 2.92
CA VAL A 68 -10.37 -3.24 4.33
C VAL A 68 -11.48 -2.35 4.90
N ALA A 69 -11.83 -1.26 4.21
CA ALA A 69 -12.89 -0.36 4.66
C ALA A 69 -14.28 -1.04 4.74
N LYS A 70 -14.53 -2.03 3.87
CA LYS A 70 -15.73 -2.88 3.90
C LYS A 70 -15.64 -4.02 4.91
N ARG A 71 -14.55 -4.13 5.68
CA ARG A 71 -14.27 -5.21 6.65
C ARG A 71 -14.28 -6.62 6.05
N ILE A 72 -14.07 -6.71 4.73
CA ILE A 72 -13.88 -7.99 4.03
C ILE A 72 -12.47 -8.50 4.29
N MET A 73 -11.50 -7.58 4.30
CA MET A 73 -10.13 -7.82 4.74
C MET A 73 -9.86 -7.05 6.04
N ARG A 74 -8.89 -7.51 6.83
CA ARG A 74 -8.40 -6.75 7.98
C ARG A 74 -7.27 -5.84 7.52
N LEU A 75 -7.20 -4.64 8.09
CA LEU A 75 -5.97 -3.87 8.06
C LEU A 75 -4.93 -4.67 8.84
N ASP A 76 -3.98 -5.29 8.16
CA ASP A 76 -2.98 -6.15 8.80
C ASP A 76 -1.67 -5.40 9.04
N THR A 77 -0.76 -6.05 9.76
CA THR A 77 0.56 -5.49 10.07
C THR A 77 1.40 -5.24 8.82
N ARG A 78 1.23 -6.00 7.73
CA ARG A 78 1.99 -5.83 6.49
C ARG A 78 1.61 -4.54 5.78
N MET A 79 0.31 -4.22 5.74
CA MET A 79 -0.18 -2.96 5.18
C MET A 79 0.36 -1.75 5.96
N ILE A 80 0.39 -1.85 7.30
CA ILE A 80 0.98 -0.78 8.13
C ILE A 80 2.50 -0.67 7.90
N HIS A 81 3.21 -1.78 7.76
CA HIS A 81 4.64 -1.74 7.41
C HIS A 81 4.90 -1.10 6.06
N PHE A 82 4.02 -1.31 5.09
CA PHE A 82 4.13 -0.65 3.80
C PHE A 82 4.04 0.87 3.95
N ILE A 83 3.11 1.37 4.78
CA ILE A 83 2.99 2.80 5.10
C ILE A 83 4.23 3.32 5.83
N ILE A 84 4.68 2.62 6.88
CA ILE A 84 5.87 2.98 7.66
C ILE A 84 7.09 3.08 6.75
N ARG A 85 7.36 2.07 5.92
CA ARG A 85 8.49 2.07 4.99
C ARG A 85 8.42 3.25 4.03
N ALA A 86 7.25 3.51 3.44
CA ALA A 86 7.05 4.62 2.51
C ALA A 86 7.27 6.00 3.13
N LEU A 87 6.90 6.19 4.41
CA LEU A 87 6.90 7.50 5.06
C LEU A 87 8.11 7.74 5.97
N GLU A 88 8.72 6.71 6.53
CA GLU A 88 9.76 6.84 7.56
C GLU A 88 11.17 6.49 7.06
N LYS A 89 11.31 5.75 5.96
CA LYS A 89 12.62 5.46 5.36
C LYS A 89 13.21 6.74 4.76
N ASN A 90 14.49 6.99 5.03
CA ASN A 90 15.23 8.02 4.31
C ASN A 90 15.52 7.51 2.89
N ILE A 91 15.01 8.21 1.88
CA ILE A 91 15.24 7.84 0.48
C ILE A 91 16.68 8.17 0.11
N ASP A 92 17.43 7.16 -0.31
CA ASP A 92 18.83 7.28 -0.72
C ASP A 92 19.03 6.93 -2.20
N ASP A 93 20.29 6.89 -2.64
CA ASP A 93 20.63 6.55 -4.03
C ASP A 93 20.27 5.11 -4.39
N SER A 94 20.22 4.19 -3.41
CA SER A 94 19.82 2.82 -3.66
C SER A 94 18.36 2.76 -4.09
N ASP A 95 17.48 3.56 -3.50
CA ASP A 95 16.06 3.65 -3.85
C ASP A 95 15.83 4.24 -5.25
N ARG A 96 16.79 4.99 -5.79
CA ARG A 96 16.73 5.60 -7.13
C ARG A 96 17.21 4.66 -8.23
N GLN A 97 18.03 3.66 -7.89
CA GLN A 97 18.64 2.74 -8.84
C GLN A 97 17.83 1.45 -9.02
N ILE A 98 18.10 0.72 -10.11
CA ILE A 98 17.61 -0.64 -10.27
C ILE A 98 18.32 -1.54 -9.25
N ALA A 99 17.55 -2.25 -8.43
CA ALA A 99 18.10 -3.11 -7.40
C ALA A 99 19.01 -4.22 -7.98
N PRO A 100 20.14 -4.55 -7.33
CA PRO A 100 21.07 -5.58 -7.79
C PRO A 100 20.54 -7.01 -7.63
N GLY A 101 19.55 -7.24 -6.76
CA GLY A 101 18.91 -8.54 -6.55
C GLY A 101 17.50 -8.44 -5.96
N GLU A 102 16.78 -9.56 -5.90
CA GLU A 102 15.40 -9.63 -5.38
C GLU A 102 15.26 -9.14 -3.94
N ALA A 103 16.21 -9.49 -3.06
CA ALA A 103 16.19 -9.04 -1.67
C ALA A 103 16.31 -7.51 -1.58
N ALA A 104 17.27 -6.91 -2.29
CA ALA A 104 17.39 -5.45 -2.34
C ALA A 104 16.17 -4.78 -2.99
N ALA A 105 15.59 -5.41 -4.01
CA ALA A 105 14.41 -4.92 -4.70
C ALA A 105 13.16 -4.91 -3.80
N TYR A 106 13.06 -5.86 -2.87
CA TYR A 106 11.97 -5.94 -1.90
C TYR A 106 11.99 -4.78 -0.89
N ASP A 107 13.18 -4.27 -0.55
CA ASP A 107 13.38 -3.23 0.46
C ASP A 107 13.45 -1.79 -0.11
N GLN A 108 13.43 -1.66 -1.45
CA GLN A 108 13.45 -0.35 -2.11
C GLN A 108 12.11 0.38 -1.99
N VAL A 109 12.16 1.65 -1.62
CA VAL A 109 11.02 2.56 -1.62
C VAL A 109 10.99 3.36 -2.92
N LYS A 110 10.04 3.03 -3.79
CA LYS A 110 9.74 3.74 -5.04
C LYS A 110 8.54 4.67 -4.84
N LEU A 111 8.78 5.97 -4.67
CA LEU A 111 7.74 6.93 -4.25
C LEU A 111 6.55 7.00 -5.21
N ASP A 112 6.80 6.88 -6.52
CA ASP A 112 5.79 6.87 -7.59
C ASP A 112 4.86 5.65 -7.56
N PHE A 113 5.20 4.61 -6.79
CA PHE A 113 4.29 3.51 -6.42
C PHE A 113 3.70 3.71 -5.03
N HIS A 114 4.58 3.95 -4.05
CA HIS A 114 4.22 3.89 -2.64
C HIS A 114 3.27 5.02 -2.26
N ILE A 115 3.55 6.27 -2.66
CA ILE A 115 2.75 7.43 -2.25
C ILE A 115 1.32 7.36 -2.83
N PRO A 116 1.11 7.05 -4.12
CA PRO A 116 -0.24 6.80 -4.63
C PRO A 116 -0.95 5.62 -3.95
N ALA A 117 -0.22 4.51 -3.68
CA ALA A 117 -0.81 3.34 -3.03
C ALA A 117 -1.26 3.62 -1.59
N ILE A 118 -0.43 4.28 -0.78
CA ILE A 118 -0.82 4.64 0.59
C ILE A 118 -1.92 5.69 0.57
N SER A 119 -1.96 6.59 -0.42
CA SER A 119 -3.04 7.58 -0.54
C SER A 119 -4.42 6.90 -0.58
N SER A 120 -4.56 5.79 -1.31
CA SER A 120 -5.79 4.99 -1.28
C SER A 120 -6.07 4.38 0.11
N MET A 121 -5.04 3.90 0.82
CA MET A 121 -5.22 3.37 2.19
C MET A 121 -5.77 4.44 3.13
N PHE A 122 -5.20 5.66 3.11
CA PHE A 122 -5.68 6.77 3.92
C PHE A 122 -7.08 7.23 3.51
N ARG A 123 -7.36 7.32 2.20
CA ARG A 123 -8.67 7.71 1.67
C ARG A 123 -9.82 6.94 2.33
N TYR A 124 -9.64 5.63 2.49
CA TYR A 124 -10.70 4.76 2.99
C TYR A 124 -10.56 4.42 4.48
N ASN A 125 -9.35 4.48 5.04
CA ASN A 125 -9.05 3.92 6.36
C ASN A 125 -8.26 4.87 7.29
N ALA A 126 -8.19 6.18 7.00
CA ALA A 126 -7.38 7.13 7.77
C ALA A 126 -7.64 7.09 9.28
N GLN A 127 -8.89 7.01 9.73
CA GLN A 127 -9.21 6.92 11.16
C GLN A 127 -8.65 5.65 11.81
N GLU A 128 -8.82 4.49 11.18
CA GLU A 128 -8.28 3.23 11.72
C GLU A 128 -6.75 3.24 11.74
N ILE A 129 -6.11 3.78 10.70
CA ILE A 129 -4.65 3.95 10.64
C ILE A 129 -4.19 4.90 11.75
N HIS A 130 -4.83 6.06 11.90
CA HIS A 130 -4.53 7.03 12.96
C HIS A 130 -4.62 6.37 14.34
N ASP A 131 -5.73 5.68 14.63
CA ASP A 131 -5.95 5.08 15.94
C ASP A 131 -4.88 4.03 16.27
N ARG A 132 -4.51 3.18 15.32
CA ARG A 132 -3.43 2.20 15.50
C ARG A 132 -2.06 2.84 15.71
N VAL A 133 -1.76 3.89 14.95
CA VAL A 133 -0.48 4.60 15.04
C VAL A 133 -0.38 5.35 16.36
N VAL A 134 -1.39 6.14 16.72
CA VAL A 134 -1.40 7.01 17.90
C VAL A 134 -1.51 6.22 19.20
N ARG A 135 -2.26 5.11 19.23
CA ARG A 135 -2.34 4.23 20.40
C ARG A 135 -1.10 3.34 20.57
N ASP A 136 -0.12 3.47 19.67
CA ASP A 136 1.13 2.73 19.72
C ASP A 136 0.93 1.20 19.72
N GLU A 137 -0.10 0.74 18.99
CA GLU A 137 -0.35 -0.70 18.72
C GLU A 137 0.72 -1.30 17.79
N LEU A 138 1.75 -0.53 17.48
CA LEU A 138 2.86 -0.83 16.57
C LEU A 138 4.17 -1.10 17.34
N ARG A 139 4.17 -1.06 18.67
CA ARG A 139 5.34 -1.35 19.53
C ARG A 139 5.85 -2.79 19.43
N ASP A 140 5.01 -3.72 18.99
CA ASP A 140 5.30 -5.16 18.99
C ASP A 140 5.96 -5.66 17.68
N PHE A 141 6.91 -4.92 17.12
CA PHE A 141 7.64 -5.40 15.94
C PHE A 141 8.59 -6.56 16.30
N THR A 142 8.56 -7.61 15.49
CA THR A 142 9.52 -8.71 15.58
C THR A 142 10.95 -8.22 15.25
N PRO A 143 12.01 -8.87 15.74
CA PRO A 143 13.40 -8.49 15.45
C PRO A 143 13.73 -8.38 13.95
N ARG A 144 13.14 -9.24 13.10
CA ARG A 144 13.31 -9.18 11.65
C ARG A 144 12.64 -7.96 11.02
N GLN A 145 11.48 -7.57 11.54
CA GLN A 145 10.79 -6.35 11.13
C GLN A 145 11.59 -5.14 11.59
N ARG A 146 12.16 -5.17 12.79
CA ARG A 146 13.09 -4.14 13.27
C ARG A 146 14.35 -4.04 12.41
N GLN A 147 14.94 -5.15 11.97
CA GLN A 147 16.09 -5.14 11.07
C GLN A 147 15.79 -4.54 9.69
N ALA A 148 14.64 -4.87 9.09
CA ALA A 148 14.18 -4.20 7.86
C ALA A 148 13.82 -2.71 8.08
N LEU A 149 13.70 -2.32 9.35
CA LEU A 149 13.41 -0.97 9.83
C LEU A 149 14.65 -0.37 10.55
N ASP A 150 15.87 -0.93 10.40
CA ASP A 150 17.06 -0.42 11.11
C ASP A 150 17.41 1.02 10.66
N GLU A 151 16.93 1.42 9.49
CA GLU A 151 17.00 2.79 8.95
C GLU A 151 15.78 3.66 9.30
N VAL A 152 14.78 3.09 9.96
CA VAL A 152 13.52 3.76 10.29
C VAL A 152 13.64 4.50 11.62
N ARG A 153 13.13 5.73 11.60
CA ARG A 153 13.23 6.69 12.70
C ARG A 153 12.53 6.16 13.96
N THR A 154 13.19 6.33 15.11
CA THR A 154 12.58 6.11 16.42
C THR A 154 11.73 7.32 16.83
N PHE A 155 10.54 7.06 17.35
CA PHE A 155 9.61 8.07 17.89
C PHE A 155 9.35 7.80 19.36
N LYS A 156 9.08 8.86 20.13
CA LYS A 156 8.72 8.81 21.55
C LYS A 156 7.33 8.19 21.75
N ASP A 157 6.41 8.53 20.86
CA ASP A 157 5.03 8.04 20.84
C ASP A 157 4.42 8.09 19.44
N GLY A 158 3.20 7.57 19.31
CA GLY A 158 2.46 7.56 18.07
C GLY A 158 2.03 8.94 17.56
N VAL A 159 1.90 9.95 18.43
CA VAL A 159 1.54 11.32 18.04
C VAL A 159 2.72 12.00 17.34
N GLU A 160 3.94 11.78 17.83
CA GLU A 160 5.16 12.25 17.18
C GLU A 160 5.33 11.59 15.81
N ARG A 161 5.08 10.28 15.69
CA ARG A 161 5.09 9.56 14.42
C ARG A 161 4.07 10.12 13.44
N TRP A 162 2.83 10.33 13.87
CA TRP A 162 1.77 10.91 13.03
C TRP A 162 2.11 12.31 12.53
N SER A 163 2.64 13.16 13.41
CA SER A 163 3.09 14.51 13.07
C SER A 163 4.24 14.50 12.07
N PHE A 164 5.17 13.55 12.24
CA PHE A 164 6.26 13.34 11.29
C PHE A 164 5.73 12.91 9.90
N TRP A 165 4.77 11.98 9.83
CA TRP A 165 4.15 11.58 8.56
C TRP A 165 3.47 12.76 7.85
N LYS A 166 2.71 13.59 8.57
CA LYS A 166 2.11 14.81 8.01
C LYS A 166 3.18 15.74 7.43
N ARG A 167 4.25 16.01 8.18
CA ARG A 167 5.35 16.85 7.67
C ARG A 167 6.01 16.26 6.42
N ARG A 168 6.32 14.96 6.43
CA ARG A 168 6.95 14.27 5.30
C ARG A 168 6.09 14.34 4.04
N LEU A 169 4.78 14.12 4.17
CA LEU A 169 3.85 14.24 3.05
C LEU A 169 3.74 15.70 2.57
N GLY A 170 3.84 16.68 3.46
CA GLY A 170 3.93 18.10 3.09
C GLY A 170 5.15 18.40 2.23
N GLU A 171 6.33 17.95 2.67
CA GLU A 171 7.58 18.09 1.91
C GLU A 171 7.46 17.46 0.51
N LEU A 172 6.88 16.25 0.41
CA LEU A 172 6.66 15.57 -0.87
C LEU A 172 5.64 16.32 -1.75
N ALA A 173 4.57 16.86 -1.18
CA ALA A 173 3.56 17.61 -1.92
C ALA A 173 4.11 18.90 -2.54
N GLU A 174 5.08 19.53 -1.88
CA GLU A 174 5.67 20.80 -2.31
C GLU A 174 6.85 20.63 -3.27
N SER A 175 7.73 19.65 -3.01
CA SER A 175 9.09 19.64 -3.57
C SER A 175 9.47 18.41 -4.39
N ASP A 176 8.63 17.37 -4.48
CA ASP A 176 8.96 16.18 -5.28
C ASP A 176 8.98 16.52 -6.78
N GLU A 177 9.76 15.78 -7.57
CA GLU A 177 9.87 15.99 -9.02
C GLU A 177 8.72 15.32 -9.79
N ASP A 178 8.13 14.25 -9.23
CA ASP A 178 7.01 13.52 -9.83
C ASP A 178 5.67 14.15 -9.42
N GLU A 179 4.95 14.72 -10.39
CA GLU A 179 3.67 15.37 -10.15
C GLU A 179 2.59 14.41 -9.61
N GLN A 180 2.65 13.10 -9.94
CA GLN A 180 1.74 12.12 -9.35
C GLN A 180 2.02 11.90 -7.87
N VAL A 181 3.29 11.89 -7.47
CA VAL A 181 3.70 11.82 -6.06
C VAL A 181 3.18 13.04 -5.31
N LYS A 182 3.37 14.24 -5.85
CA LYS A 182 2.89 15.48 -5.24
C LYS A 182 1.38 15.48 -5.02
N ILE A 183 0.61 15.15 -6.07
CA ILE A 183 -0.86 15.09 -6.01
C ILE A 183 -1.32 14.05 -5.00
N ALA A 184 -0.72 12.86 -5.00
CA ALA A 184 -1.06 11.80 -4.06
C ALA A 184 -0.69 12.18 -2.61
N ALA A 185 0.46 12.81 -2.39
CA ALA A 185 0.88 13.29 -1.08
C ALA A 185 -0.10 14.34 -0.53
N LYS A 186 -0.49 15.32 -1.37
CA LYS A 186 -1.48 16.34 -1.02
C LYS A 186 -2.84 15.73 -0.67
N ARG A 187 -3.34 14.80 -1.48
CA ARG A 187 -4.60 14.08 -1.17
C ARG A 187 -4.50 13.29 0.12
N THR A 188 -3.37 12.65 0.37
CA THR A 188 -3.15 11.91 1.62
C THR A 188 -3.28 12.82 2.83
N LEU A 189 -2.70 14.02 2.78
CA LEU A 189 -2.86 15.03 3.84
C LEU A 189 -4.32 15.43 4.05
N GLU A 190 -5.11 15.59 2.99
CA GLU A 190 -6.54 15.91 3.09
C GLU A 190 -7.35 14.81 3.82
N TYR A 191 -6.89 13.57 3.78
CA TYR A 191 -7.50 12.45 4.51
C TYR A 191 -6.98 12.29 5.95
N MET A 192 -5.80 12.86 6.25
CA MET A 192 -5.19 12.75 7.57
C MET A 192 -5.82 13.75 8.55
N ILE A 193 -6.63 13.20 9.46
CA ILE A 193 -7.29 13.89 10.58
C ILE A 193 -6.23 14.49 11.53
#